data_AF-A0A8C9XMJ9-F1
#
_entry.id   AF-A0A8C9XMJ9-F1
#
_cell.length_a   1.000
_cell.length_b   1.000
_cell.length_c   1.000
_cell.angle_alpha   90.00
_cell.angle_beta   90.00
_cell.angle_gamma   90.00
#
_symmetry.space_group_name_H-M   'P 1'
#
loop_
_entity.id
_entity.type
_entity.pdbx_description
1 polymer ?
#
loop_
_entity_poly.entity_id
_entity_poly.type
_entity_poly.pdbx_seq_one_letter_code
_entity_poly.pdbx_strand_id
1 'polypeptide(L)'
;LPSYCQDTPSYSLFSLCVSESGRQKKAVVQWFVRVSEVPVSKLKLLGREPHPQEIFYYQGRSCDDEVDAESILRPVQVTFSDIRIGLHDRRKTCDSIVEYCDINFLLRYRFLSGLPFRHRLTVKRLEFLILPFVSFNRFLFGQVTPGTPRTPHGATPSIPSRTLPARQPANVLEEARTRLHVSSVPESLPCREQEFQDIYSFVESKIVDGTGGCMYISGVPGTGKTATVHEVMRCLQHAADVDEIPPFHFIEINGMKMTDPHQAYVQILQKLTGQKATADHAAALLEKRFSNAAPRKETTVLLVDELDLLWTRKQNVMYNLFDWPTRRHARLVVLTIANTMDLPERIMINRVASRLGLTRMSFQPYSFKQLQQIIMSRLNKVKAFEQDALQLVSRKVAALSGDARRCLDICRRATEICEHSAADPSASGLVGMSHVMEALDEMFSSAYITAIKCASVQEQLFLRAVIAEFRRLGLEEATFQQVFVQHQALCRVEGLQPVSVSEGLAVCQRLGACRLLLLEPSRLGVLQRVRLNVSQDDVLFALKAD
;
A
#
# COMPACT_ATOMS: atom_id res chain seq x y z
N LEU A 1 -46.47 18.47 -8.95
CA LEU A 1 -46.34 17.40 -7.93
C LEU A 1 -44.91 16.88 -7.99
N PRO A 2 -44.29 16.44 -6.89
CA PRO A 2 -44.26 16.95 -5.53
C PRO A 2 -42.80 17.05 -4.98
N SER A 3 -42.70 17.52 -3.73
CA SER A 3 -41.62 17.34 -2.74
C SER A 3 -40.66 16.15 -2.90
N TYR A 4 -39.34 16.36 -2.68
CA TYR A 4 -38.63 15.97 -1.43
C TYR A 4 -37.12 16.29 -1.44
N CYS A 5 -36.63 16.72 -0.27
CA CYS A 5 -35.25 16.69 0.25
C CYS A 5 -34.11 17.45 -0.46
N GLN A 6 -33.92 18.71 -0.03
CA GLN A 6 -32.63 19.40 -0.04
C GLN A 6 -31.90 19.14 1.29
N ASP A 7 -30.80 18.40 1.24
CA ASP A 7 -29.73 18.47 2.26
C ASP A 7 -28.39 18.33 1.54
N THR A 8 -27.97 19.42 0.91
CA THR A 8 -26.60 19.62 0.40
C THR A 8 -26.00 20.84 1.13
N PRO A 9 -24.88 20.70 1.84
CA PRO A 9 -24.25 21.84 2.50
C PRO A 9 -23.78 22.83 1.43
N SER A 10 -24.13 24.10 1.63
CA SER A 10 -23.89 25.22 0.72
C SER A 10 -22.92 26.17 1.41
N TYR A 11 -21.70 26.26 0.90
CA TYR A 11 -20.68 27.21 1.36
C TYR A 11 -20.57 28.33 0.30
N SER A 12 -20.72 29.60 0.71
CA SER A 12 -20.64 30.77 -0.20
C SER A 12 -19.98 31.98 0.46
N LEU A 13 -18.79 32.38 0.00
CA LEU A 13 -18.44 33.68 -0.64
C LEU A 13 -16.90 33.77 -0.82
N PHE A 14 -16.46 34.20 -2.01
CA PHE A 14 -15.08 34.16 -2.50
C PHE A 14 -14.52 35.58 -2.69
N SER A 15 -13.31 35.88 -2.18
CA SER A 15 -12.54 37.06 -2.60
C SER A 15 -11.33 36.58 -3.41
N LEU A 16 -11.26 36.97 -4.68
CA LEU A 16 -10.26 36.45 -5.63
C LEU A 16 -9.29 37.57 -6.00
N CYS A 17 -8.10 37.59 -5.39
CA CYS A 17 -6.99 38.45 -5.83
C CYS A 17 -6.06 37.64 -6.75
N VAL A 18 -6.01 38.01 -8.03
CA VAL A 18 -5.09 37.42 -9.01
C VAL A 18 -3.78 38.22 -8.99
N SER A 19 -2.67 37.58 -8.62
CA SER A 19 -1.33 38.13 -8.83
C SER A 19 -0.77 37.62 -10.15
N GLU A 20 -0.64 38.49 -11.16
CA GLU A 20 0.03 38.14 -12.41
C GLU A 20 1.56 38.25 -12.25
N SER A 21 2.17 37.18 -11.73
CA SER A 21 3.59 36.93 -11.94
C SER A 21 3.78 35.68 -12.81
N GLY A 22 3.49 35.84 -14.09
CA GLY A 22 4.17 35.19 -15.22
C GLY A 22 4.07 33.67 -15.43
N ARG A 23 3.71 32.81 -14.45
CA ARG A 23 3.61 31.35 -14.70
C ARG A 23 2.50 30.56 -13.99
N GLN A 24 1.87 31.04 -12.92
CA GLN A 24 0.73 30.34 -12.29
C GLN A 24 -0.29 31.33 -11.68
N LYS A 25 -1.60 31.13 -11.91
CA LYS A 25 -2.69 31.94 -11.36
C LYS A 25 -3.20 31.30 -10.05
N LYS A 26 -2.97 31.97 -8.92
CA LYS A 26 -3.42 31.53 -7.59
C LYS A 26 -4.60 32.36 -7.07
N ALA A 27 -5.53 31.72 -6.36
CA ALA A 27 -6.67 32.35 -5.69
C ALA A 27 -6.59 32.14 -4.18
N VAL A 28 -6.89 33.17 -3.39
CA VAL A 28 -6.99 33.08 -1.93
C VAL A 28 -8.42 32.75 -1.53
N VAL A 29 -8.65 31.75 -0.66
CA VAL A 29 -9.98 31.29 -0.26
C VAL A 29 -10.16 31.39 1.25
N GLN A 30 -11.33 31.87 1.70
CA GLN A 30 -11.71 31.88 3.11
C GLN A 30 -12.90 30.94 3.34
N TRP A 31 -12.82 30.15 4.42
CA TRP A 31 -13.78 29.11 4.72
C TRP A 31 -14.76 29.55 5.81
N PHE A 32 -16.05 29.39 5.55
CA PHE A 32 -17.14 29.71 6.46
C PHE A 32 -18.05 28.50 6.65
N VAL A 33 -18.64 28.32 7.83
CA VAL A 33 -19.53 27.19 8.16
C VAL A 33 -20.78 27.73 8.83
N ARG A 34 -21.95 27.25 8.41
CA ARG A 34 -23.23 27.64 9.03
C ARG A 34 -23.44 26.93 10.36
N VAL A 35 -24.19 27.55 11.27
CA VAL A 35 -24.52 26.97 12.59
C VAL A 35 -25.13 25.57 12.48
N SER A 36 -25.98 25.33 11.48
CA SER A 36 -26.64 24.05 11.23
C SER A 36 -25.67 22.91 10.91
N GLU A 37 -24.44 23.24 10.50
CA GLU A 37 -23.39 22.28 10.12
C GLU A 37 -22.37 22.07 11.26
N VAL A 38 -22.49 22.82 12.36
CA VAL A 38 -21.63 22.68 13.55
C VAL A 38 -22.19 21.60 14.48
N PRO A 39 -21.39 20.60 14.90
CA PRO A 39 -21.86 19.56 15.83
C PRO A 39 -22.41 20.15 17.13
N VAL A 40 -23.56 19.65 17.58
CA VAL A 40 -24.30 20.16 18.76
C VAL A 40 -23.44 20.20 20.04
N SER A 41 -22.49 19.29 20.18
CA SER A 41 -21.52 19.26 21.29
C SER A 41 -20.62 20.49 21.35
N LYS A 42 -20.33 21.13 20.21
CA LYS A 42 -19.52 22.35 20.10
C LYS A 42 -20.35 23.63 20.17
N LEU A 43 -21.63 23.58 19.82
CA LEU A 43 -22.55 24.72 19.98
C LEU A 43 -22.68 25.14 21.46
N LYS A 44 -22.58 24.18 22.39
CA LYS A 44 -22.54 24.44 23.84
C LYS A 44 -21.37 25.33 24.30
N LEU A 45 -20.29 25.42 23.50
CA LEU A 45 -19.13 26.27 23.80
C LEU A 45 -19.39 27.76 23.50
N LEU A 46 -20.47 28.08 22.79
CA LEU A 46 -20.85 29.47 22.49
C LEU A 46 -21.43 30.19 23.72
N GLY A 47 -21.87 29.45 24.74
CA GLY A 47 -22.43 30.00 25.98
C GLY A 47 -23.75 30.77 25.81
N ARG A 48 -24.32 30.77 24.60
CA ARG A 48 -25.62 31.36 24.22
C ARG A 48 -26.25 30.52 23.11
N GLU A 49 -27.56 30.69 22.86
CA GLU A 49 -28.22 30.08 21.71
C GLU A 49 -27.90 30.89 20.43
N PRO A 50 -27.23 30.28 19.42
CA PRO A 50 -26.90 30.96 18.18
C PRO A 50 -28.11 31.07 17.24
N HIS A 51 -28.17 32.13 16.44
CA HIS A 51 -29.26 32.33 15.48
C HIS A 51 -29.13 31.32 14.32
N PRO A 52 -30.22 30.71 13.80
CA PRO A 52 -30.16 29.63 12.81
C PRO A 52 -29.50 30.02 11.46
N GLN A 53 -29.37 31.32 11.18
CA GLN A 53 -28.69 31.86 9.99
C GLN A 53 -27.28 32.40 10.26
N GLU A 54 -26.76 32.24 11.49
CA GLU A 54 -25.42 32.72 11.85
C GLU A 54 -24.34 31.86 11.15
N ILE A 55 -23.22 32.51 10.78
CA ILE A 55 -22.13 31.89 10.01
C ILE A 55 -20.83 32.08 10.78
N PHE A 56 -20.03 31.03 10.90
CA PHE A 56 -18.75 31.03 11.61
C PHE A 56 -17.58 30.92 10.65
N TYR A 57 -16.54 31.71 10.88
CA TYR A 57 -15.27 31.56 10.18
C TYR A 57 -14.55 30.29 10.65
N TYR A 58 -14.14 29.43 9.71
CA TYR A 58 -13.54 28.13 9.99
C TYR A 58 -12.05 28.13 9.67
N GLN A 59 -11.22 28.17 10.71
CA GLN A 59 -9.77 28.13 10.60
C GLN A 59 -9.24 26.77 11.06
N GLY A 60 -9.14 25.82 10.14
CA GLY A 60 -8.60 24.48 10.37
C GLY A 60 -7.25 24.28 9.66
N ARG A 61 -6.32 23.53 10.26
CA ARG A 61 -5.00 23.22 9.65
C ARG A 61 -5.07 22.39 8.36
N SER A 62 -6.26 21.93 7.97
CA SER A 62 -6.54 21.13 6.77
C SER A 62 -7.22 21.93 5.65
N CYS A 63 -7.44 23.23 5.86
CA CYS A 63 -7.98 24.14 4.86
C CYS A 63 -6.81 24.87 4.20
N ASP A 64 -6.58 24.62 2.91
CA ASP A 64 -5.62 25.40 2.13
C ASP A 64 -6.29 26.72 1.73
N ASP A 65 -5.67 27.83 2.12
CA ASP A 65 -6.15 29.18 1.81
C ASP A 65 -5.65 29.65 0.43
N GLU A 66 -4.78 28.90 -0.25
CA GLU A 66 -4.31 29.16 -1.61
C GLU A 66 -4.68 27.98 -2.54
N VAL A 67 -5.48 28.26 -3.57
CA VAL A 67 -5.94 27.26 -4.54
C VAL A 67 -5.55 27.69 -5.96
N ASP A 68 -5.07 26.76 -6.78
CA ASP A 68 -4.77 27.03 -8.20
C ASP A 68 -6.07 27.32 -8.96
N ALA A 69 -6.12 28.44 -9.68
CA ALA A 69 -7.34 28.91 -10.35
C ALA A 69 -7.86 27.93 -11.41
N GLU A 70 -7.01 27.06 -11.96
CA GLU A 70 -7.35 26.06 -12.98
C GLU A 70 -8.10 24.84 -12.40
N SER A 71 -8.02 24.63 -11.08
CA SER A 71 -8.80 23.59 -10.39
C SER A 71 -10.26 23.99 -10.13
N ILE A 72 -10.62 25.23 -10.50
CA ILE A 72 -11.98 25.77 -10.43
C ILE A 72 -12.70 25.43 -11.74
N LEU A 73 -13.46 24.33 -11.71
CA LEU A 73 -14.00 23.72 -12.93
C LEU A 73 -15.26 24.42 -13.50
N ARG A 74 -15.76 25.53 -12.91
CA ARG A 74 -16.94 26.31 -13.37
C ARG A 74 -16.89 27.81 -12.97
N PRO A 75 -17.59 28.72 -13.69
CA PRO A 75 -17.44 30.17 -13.52
C PRO A 75 -17.91 30.68 -12.14
N VAL A 76 -17.19 31.67 -11.59
CA VAL A 76 -17.34 32.20 -10.23
C VAL A 76 -17.82 33.65 -10.29
N GLN A 77 -18.78 34.02 -9.44
CA GLN A 77 -19.26 35.40 -9.31
C GLN A 77 -18.30 36.20 -8.41
N VAL A 78 -17.62 37.20 -8.98
CA VAL A 78 -16.75 38.11 -8.23
C VAL A 78 -17.62 39.26 -7.70
N THR A 79 -17.81 39.33 -6.39
CA THR A 79 -18.42 40.50 -5.74
C THR A 79 -17.31 41.39 -5.21
N PHE A 80 -17.19 42.60 -5.77
CA PHE A 80 -16.31 43.63 -5.23
C PHE A 80 -16.99 44.25 -4.01
N SER A 81 -16.38 44.06 -2.84
CA SER A 81 -16.82 44.73 -1.62
C SER A 81 -15.91 45.93 -1.39
N ASP A 82 -16.51 47.13 -1.39
CA ASP A 82 -15.87 48.36 -0.90
C ASP A 82 -15.70 48.31 0.62
N ILE A 83 -14.87 47.39 1.11
CA ILE A 83 -14.39 47.43 2.50
C ILE A 83 -13.02 48.08 2.43
N ARG A 84 -12.95 49.36 2.81
CA ARG A 84 -11.70 50.05 3.11
C ARG A 84 -11.05 49.39 4.32
N ILE A 85 -10.32 48.31 4.08
CA ILE A 85 -9.35 47.77 5.03
C ILE A 85 -8.12 48.65 4.92
N GLY A 86 -7.85 49.43 5.96
CA GLY A 86 -6.65 50.25 6.06
C GLY A 86 -5.40 49.39 6.03
N LEU A 87 -4.86 49.19 4.82
CA LEU A 87 -3.50 48.74 4.59
C LEU A 87 -2.75 49.92 3.98
N HIS A 88 -1.85 50.49 4.77
CA HIS A 88 -0.85 51.41 4.27
C HIS A 88 0.04 50.67 3.25
N ASP A 89 -0.06 51.10 2.00
CA ASP A 89 1.03 51.42 1.06
C ASP A 89 0.99 50.73 -0.33
N ARG A 90 0.85 51.63 -1.33
CA ARG A 90 1.25 51.62 -2.75
C ARG A 90 0.45 50.86 -3.84
N ARG A 91 -0.43 51.67 -4.46
CA ARG A 91 -0.63 51.91 -5.92
C ARG A 91 -1.06 50.73 -6.80
N LYS A 92 -2.33 50.73 -7.22
CA LYS A 92 -2.78 51.17 -8.57
C LYS A 92 -4.30 51.01 -8.70
N THR A 93 -4.94 52.10 -9.09
CA THR A 93 -6.33 52.30 -9.50
C THR A 93 -6.67 51.52 -10.77
N CYS A 94 -7.90 51.01 -10.91
CA CYS A 94 -8.61 50.96 -12.20
C CYS A 94 -10.13 50.81 -11.98
N ASP A 95 -10.85 51.52 -12.84
CA ASP A 95 -12.27 51.86 -12.80
C ASP A 95 -13.24 50.73 -13.20
N SER A 96 -14.46 50.89 -12.67
CA SER A 96 -15.79 50.42 -13.08
C SER A 96 -15.99 49.92 -14.51
N ILE A 97 -16.77 48.84 -14.68
CA ILE A 97 -17.93 48.69 -15.58
C ILE A 97 -18.73 47.45 -15.15
N VAL A 98 -20.05 47.63 -15.03
CA VAL A 98 -21.07 46.66 -14.62
C VAL A 98 -21.78 46.12 -15.87
N GLU A 99 -21.99 44.81 -15.95
CA GLU A 99 -23.09 44.24 -16.71
C GLU A 99 -23.50 42.86 -16.13
N TYR A 100 -24.82 42.67 -15.99
CA TYR A 100 -25.49 41.54 -15.34
C TYR A 100 -25.68 40.36 -16.29
N CYS A 101 -25.56 39.13 -15.77
CA CYS A 101 -26.45 38.03 -16.15
C CYS A 101 -26.50 36.97 -15.04
N ASP A 102 -27.73 36.63 -14.64
CA ASP A 102 -28.09 35.51 -13.77
C ASP A 102 -27.53 34.19 -14.30
N ILE A 103 -27.09 33.29 -13.40
CA ILE A 103 -27.24 31.81 -13.46
C ILE A 103 -26.54 31.18 -12.23
N ASN A 104 -27.32 30.44 -11.43
CA ASN A 104 -26.91 29.73 -10.21
C ASN A 104 -26.20 28.40 -10.50
N PHE A 105 -25.04 28.08 -9.88
CA PHE A 105 -24.57 26.69 -9.75
C PHE A 105 -23.65 26.38 -8.53
N LEU A 106 -23.67 25.09 -8.17
CA LEU A 106 -23.18 24.41 -6.97
C LEU A 106 -21.87 23.62 -7.24
N LEU A 107 -20.93 23.57 -6.28
CA LEU A 107 -19.73 22.70 -6.32
C LEU A 107 -19.95 21.42 -5.47
N ARG A 108 -19.64 20.24 -6.04
CA ARG A 108 -19.77 18.92 -5.40
C ARG A 108 -18.39 18.35 -5.15
N TYR A 109 -17.92 18.34 -3.90
CA TYR A 109 -16.74 17.56 -3.48
C TYR A 109 -17.17 16.32 -2.71
N ARG A 110 -16.58 15.17 -3.07
CA ARG A 110 -16.89 13.83 -2.58
C ARG A 110 -16.14 13.62 -1.26
N PHE A 111 -16.87 13.53 -0.13
CA PHE A 111 -16.28 13.19 1.17
C PHE A 111 -15.83 11.73 1.18
N LEU A 112 -14.54 11.52 1.45
CA LEU A 112 -14.04 10.28 2.05
C LEU A 112 -14.45 10.30 3.53
N SER A 113 -15.23 9.31 3.92
CA SER A 113 -15.67 9.05 5.29
C SER A 113 -14.47 8.80 6.21
N GLY A 114 -14.46 9.48 7.36
CA GLY A 114 -13.62 9.13 8.51
C GLY A 114 -12.41 10.03 8.75
N LEU A 115 -12.61 11.20 9.37
CA LEU A 115 -11.56 11.89 10.11
C LEU A 115 -12.04 12.21 11.53
N PRO A 116 -11.27 11.87 12.58
CA PRO A 116 -11.61 12.24 13.94
C PRO A 116 -11.36 13.74 14.16
N PHE A 117 -12.41 14.49 14.52
CA PHE A 117 -12.30 15.89 14.95
C PHE A 117 -11.50 15.99 16.26
N ARG A 118 -10.17 16.15 16.18
CA ARG A 118 -9.29 16.24 17.35
C ARG A 118 -8.67 17.63 17.60
N HIS A 119 -9.09 18.69 16.91
CA HIS A 119 -8.42 20.00 17.01
C HIS A 119 -9.34 21.19 17.36
N ARG A 120 -8.75 22.15 18.11
CA ARG A 120 -9.34 23.36 18.70
C ARG A 120 -9.98 24.26 17.63
N LEU A 121 -11.22 24.70 17.88
CA LEU A 121 -11.77 25.91 17.26
C LEU A 121 -11.25 27.12 18.04
N THR A 122 -10.61 28.06 17.34
CA THR A 122 -10.19 29.32 17.94
C THR A 122 -11.24 30.37 17.59
N VAL A 123 -12.09 30.72 18.57
CA VAL A 123 -13.05 31.83 18.44
C VAL A 123 -12.27 33.13 18.68
N LYS A 124 -12.05 33.94 17.65
CA LYS A 124 -11.54 35.32 17.81
C LYS A 124 -12.70 36.29 17.62
N ARG A 125 -13.06 37.00 18.68
CA ARG A 125 -13.84 38.25 18.64
C ARG A 125 -12.84 39.41 18.73
N LEU A 126 -13.01 40.44 17.90
CA LEU A 126 -12.34 41.73 18.07
C LEU A 126 -12.86 42.40 19.35
N GLU A 127 -11.99 42.68 20.32
CA GLU A 127 -12.01 43.88 21.19
C GLU A 127 -10.78 43.92 22.14
N PHE A 128 -10.49 45.12 22.62
CA PHE A 128 -9.20 45.68 23.08
C PHE A 128 -8.77 45.33 24.54
N LEU A 129 -7.43 45.29 24.71
CA LEU A 129 -6.54 45.73 25.80
C LEU A 129 -6.81 45.42 27.31
N ILE A 130 -5.84 44.76 27.97
CA ILE A 130 -5.06 45.12 29.20
C ILE A 130 -4.58 43.85 29.96
N LEU A 131 -3.30 43.87 30.36
CA LEU A 131 -2.49 42.92 31.16
C LEU A 131 -2.81 42.99 32.70
N PRO A 132 -2.16 42.25 33.64
CA PRO A 132 -1.62 40.88 33.66
C PRO A 132 -1.87 40.09 35.01
N PHE A 133 -1.30 38.88 35.11
CA PHE A 133 -0.90 38.12 36.34
C PHE A 133 -2.01 37.58 37.30
N VAL A 134 -1.90 36.30 37.74
CA VAL A 134 -1.62 35.79 39.11
C VAL A 134 -1.86 34.25 39.16
N SER A 135 -0.90 33.51 39.74
CA SER A 135 -0.96 32.09 40.17
C SER A 135 -2.04 31.80 41.21
N PHE A 136 -2.64 30.59 41.25
CA PHE A 136 -2.70 29.76 42.48
C PHE A 136 -3.41 28.39 42.31
N ASN A 137 -2.72 27.37 42.84
CA ASN A 137 -3.16 26.17 43.56
C ASN A 137 -4.43 25.37 43.18
N ARG A 138 -4.14 24.13 42.75
CA ARG A 138 -4.29 22.88 43.55
C ARG A 138 -5.45 22.85 44.54
N PHE A 139 -6.50 22.09 44.21
CA PHE A 139 -7.40 21.50 45.20
C PHE A 139 -7.63 20.01 44.89
N LEU A 140 -7.34 19.21 45.90
CA LEU A 140 -7.51 17.77 45.98
C LEU A 140 -8.99 17.39 45.99
N PHE A 141 -9.34 16.32 45.28
CA PHE A 141 -10.33 15.36 45.77
C PHE A 141 -9.88 13.96 45.39
N GLY A 142 -9.52 13.18 46.42
CA GLY A 142 -9.26 11.76 46.29
C GLY A 142 -10.56 10.98 46.24
N GLN A 143 -10.61 9.96 45.38
CA GLN A 143 -11.46 8.80 45.58
C GLN A 143 -10.69 7.53 45.19
N VAL A 144 -10.88 6.54 46.05
CA VAL A 144 -10.21 5.25 46.18
C VAL A 144 -10.70 4.30 45.09
N THR A 145 -9.78 3.60 44.41
CA THR A 145 -10.07 2.50 43.48
C THR A 145 -9.80 1.14 44.14
N PRO A 146 -10.65 0.11 43.95
CA PRO A 146 -10.33 -1.26 44.34
C PRO A 146 -9.35 -1.88 43.34
N GLY A 147 -8.32 -2.54 43.89
CA GLY A 147 -7.18 -3.07 43.14
C GLY A 147 -7.49 -4.29 42.29
N THR A 148 -6.96 -4.27 41.06
CA THR A 148 -6.82 -5.44 40.20
C THR A 148 -5.55 -6.23 40.56
N PRO A 149 -5.55 -7.56 40.42
CA PRO A 149 -4.41 -8.39 40.81
C PRO A 149 -3.20 -8.14 39.91
N ARG A 150 -2.04 -7.96 40.56
CA ARG A 150 -0.74 -7.70 39.93
C ARG A 150 -0.31 -8.89 39.08
N THR A 151 -0.10 -8.67 37.78
CA THR A 151 0.68 -9.55 36.92
C THR A 151 2.18 -9.44 37.28
N PRO A 152 2.94 -10.54 37.31
CA PRO A 152 4.38 -10.48 37.58
C PRO A 152 5.11 -9.78 36.43
N HIS A 153 5.80 -8.69 36.73
CA HIS A 153 6.79 -8.09 35.83
C HIS A 153 7.99 -9.04 35.73
N GLY A 154 8.22 -9.65 34.57
CA GLY A 154 9.44 -10.42 34.30
C GLY A 154 9.32 -11.69 33.46
N ALA A 155 8.15 -12.03 32.91
CA ALA A 155 8.03 -13.16 31.99
C ALA A 155 8.20 -12.69 30.54
N THR A 156 9.45 -12.66 30.06
CA THR A 156 9.70 -12.72 28.61
C THR A 156 9.16 -14.08 28.14
N PRO A 157 8.30 -14.15 27.12
CA PRO A 157 7.96 -15.44 26.52
C PRO A 157 9.23 -16.00 25.86
N SER A 158 9.95 -16.85 26.58
CA SER A 158 11.04 -17.63 26.01
C SER A 158 10.42 -18.69 25.12
N ILE A 159 10.78 -18.68 23.84
CA ILE A 159 10.52 -19.79 22.93
C ILE A 159 11.02 -21.06 23.65
N PRO A 160 10.17 -22.09 23.87
CA PRO A 160 10.62 -23.30 24.51
C PRO A 160 11.80 -23.86 23.72
N SER A 161 12.97 -23.90 24.38
CA SER A 161 14.17 -24.49 23.78
C SER A 161 13.84 -25.94 23.48
N ARG A 162 13.88 -26.30 22.19
CA ARG A 162 13.59 -27.65 21.73
C ARG A 162 14.62 -28.59 22.39
N THR A 163 14.16 -29.39 23.36
CA THR A 163 15.00 -30.36 24.10
C THR A 163 15.49 -31.52 23.24
N LEU A 164 14.96 -31.63 22.02
CA LEU A 164 15.39 -32.58 21.02
C LEU A 164 16.07 -31.83 19.87
N PRO A 165 17.27 -32.25 19.40
CA PRO A 165 17.81 -31.74 18.15
C PRO A 165 16.75 -31.87 17.04
N ALA A 166 16.76 -30.95 16.08
CA ALA A 166 15.88 -31.06 14.92
C ALA A 166 16.00 -32.49 14.36
N ARG A 167 14.87 -33.18 14.16
CA ARG A 167 14.87 -34.53 13.56
C ARG A 167 15.71 -34.43 12.28
N GLN A 168 16.79 -35.21 12.21
CA GLN A 168 17.50 -35.38 10.96
C GLN A 168 16.51 -35.99 9.96
N PRO A 169 16.48 -35.51 8.71
CA PRO A 169 15.52 -35.98 7.73
C PRO A 169 15.69 -37.50 7.58
N ALA A 170 14.63 -38.26 7.86
CA ALA A 170 14.69 -39.72 7.82
C ALA A 170 14.57 -40.23 6.37
N ASN A 171 13.95 -39.43 5.50
CA ASN A 171 13.58 -39.80 4.13
C ASN A 171 14.15 -38.83 3.09
N VAL A 172 14.49 -39.35 1.90
CA VAL A 172 15.00 -38.58 0.74
C VAL A 172 14.03 -37.44 0.35
N LEU A 173 12.73 -37.66 0.48
CA LEU A 173 11.68 -36.66 0.22
C LEU A 173 11.64 -35.57 1.29
N GLU A 174 11.88 -35.91 2.56
CA GLU A 174 11.93 -34.92 3.66
C GLU A 174 13.16 -34.01 3.54
N GLU A 175 14.29 -34.60 3.12
CA GLU A 175 15.50 -33.85 2.79
C GLU A 175 15.27 -32.91 1.59
N ALA A 176 14.64 -33.42 0.52
CA ALA A 176 14.28 -32.60 -0.65
C ALA A 176 13.37 -31.43 -0.25
N ARG A 177 12.34 -31.67 0.59
CA ARG A 177 11.42 -30.63 1.08
C ARG A 177 12.14 -29.54 1.86
N THR A 178 13.07 -29.92 2.73
CA THR A 178 13.84 -28.97 3.54
C THR A 178 14.74 -28.10 2.67
N ARG A 179 15.38 -28.69 1.65
CA ARG A 179 16.23 -27.97 0.69
C ARG A 179 15.44 -27.06 -0.25
N LEU A 180 14.26 -27.50 -0.69
CA LEU A 180 13.35 -26.72 -1.54
C LEU A 180 12.67 -25.56 -0.81
N HIS A 181 12.76 -25.48 0.51
CA HIS A 181 12.19 -24.39 1.28
C HIS A 181 12.79 -23.03 0.88
N VAL A 182 11.94 -22.02 0.68
CA VAL A 182 12.35 -20.69 0.17
C VAL A 182 13.37 -19.98 1.06
N SER A 183 13.37 -20.24 2.38
CA SER A 183 14.33 -19.65 3.31
C SER A 183 15.71 -20.32 3.33
N SER A 184 15.89 -21.46 2.64
CA SER A 184 17.25 -21.98 2.46
C SER A 184 17.97 -20.99 1.54
N VAL A 185 19.03 -20.34 2.00
CA VAL A 185 19.87 -19.49 1.13
C VAL A 185 20.94 -20.42 0.56
N PRO A 186 21.09 -20.52 -0.78
CA PRO A 186 22.11 -21.37 -1.37
C PRO A 186 23.47 -20.69 -1.22
N GLU A 187 24.56 -21.46 -1.26
CA GLU A 187 25.92 -20.89 -1.24
C GLU A 187 26.21 -20.02 -2.47
N SER A 188 25.53 -20.28 -3.58
CA SER A 188 25.57 -19.45 -4.78
C SER A 188 24.18 -19.37 -5.42
N LEU A 189 23.84 -18.19 -5.94
CA LEU A 189 22.59 -17.96 -6.66
C LEU A 189 22.83 -18.20 -8.16
N PRO A 190 22.39 -19.33 -8.73
CA PRO A 190 22.56 -19.58 -10.15
C PRO A 190 21.69 -18.66 -11.00
N CYS A 191 22.08 -18.46 -12.25
CA CYS A 191 21.32 -17.77 -13.30
C CYS A 191 21.17 -16.25 -13.13
N ARG A 192 21.95 -15.65 -12.23
CA ARG A 192 22.06 -14.19 -12.02
C ARG A 192 23.50 -13.71 -11.98
N GLU A 193 24.39 -14.45 -12.64
CA GLU A 193 25.83 -14.19 -12.62
C GLU A 193 26.17 -12.86 -13.29
N GLN A 194 25.45 -12.50 -14.35
CA GLN A 194 25.65 -11.22 -15.04
C GLN A 194 25.21 -10.04 -14.16
N GLU A 195 24.00 -10.09 -13.61
CA GLU A 195 23.51 -9.04 -12.71
C GLU A 195 24.36 -8.93 -11.44
N PHE A 196 24.84 -10.07 -10.91
CA PHE A 196 25.79 -10.10 -9.81
C PHE A 196 27.06 -9.32 -10.16
N GLN A 197 27.69 -9.62 -11.30
CA GLN A 197 28.93 -8.98 -11.73
C GLN A 197 28.75 -7.47 -11.94
N ASP A 198 27.64 -7.07 -12.55
CA ASP A 198 27.33 -5.66 -12.80
C ASP A 198 27.15 -4.88 -11.48
N ILE A 199 26.42 -5.44 -10.50
CA ILE A 199 26.25 -4.81 -9.18
C ILE A 199 27.58 -4.78 -8.43
N TYR A 200 28.33 -5.89 -8.43
CA TYR A 200 29.64 -5.99 -7.79
C TYR A 200 30.59 -4.92 -8.33
N SER A 201 30.76 -4.86 -9.65
CA SER A 201 31.68 -3.93 -10.31
C SER A 201 31.28 -2.48 -10.08
N PHE A 202 29.97 -2.18 -10.06
CA PHE A 202 29.47 -0.85 -9.74
C PHE A 202 29.82 -0.43 -8.31
N VAL A 203 29.54 -1.27 -7.32
CA VAL A 203 29.77 -0.94 -5.90
C VAL A 203 31.27 -0.86 -5.60
N GLU A 204 32.06 -1.82 -6.10
CA GLU A 204 33.52 -1.85 -5.97
C GLU A 204 34.16 -0.56 -6.51
N SER A 205 33.85 -0.18 -7.75
CA SER A 205 34.36 1.07 -8.34
C SER A 205 34.04 2.28 -7.47
N LYS A 206 32.81 2.38 -6.94
CA LYS A 206 32.43 3.52 -6.08
C LYS A 206 33.13 3.54 -4.73
N ILE A 207 33.41 2.37 -4.15
CA ILE A 207 34.15 2.26 -2.89
C ILE A 207 35.62 2.66 -3.11
N VAL A 208 36.26 2.11 -4.15
CA VAL A 208 37.67 2.37 -4.48
C VAL A 208 37.89 3.83 -4.86
N ASP A 209 37.02 4.41 -5.68
CA ASP A 209 37.09 5.82 -6.07
C ASP A 209 36.74 6.78 -4.91
N GLY A 210 36.10 6.26 -3.85
CA GLY A 210 35.57 7.07 -2.75
C GLY A 210 34.50 8.07 -3.20
N THR A 211 33.73 7.72 -4.25
CA THR A 211 32.69 8.57 -4.83
C THR A 211 31.30 8.11 -4.43
N GLY A 212 30.35 9.05 -4.39
CA GLY A 212 28.94 8.70 -4.21
C GLY A 212 28.33 8.16 -5.49
N GLY A 213 27.30 7.33 -5.35
CA GLY A 213 26.60 6.73 -6.48
C GLY A 213 25.21 6.26 -6.10
N CYS A 214 24.34 6.12 -7.09
CA CYS A 214 23.04 5.50 -6.89
C CYS A 214 22.79 4.49 -8.02
N MET A 215 22.23 3.34 -7.67
CA MET A 215 21.79 2.33 -8.62
C MET A 215 20.35 1.95 -8.29
N TYR A 216 19.53 1.87 -9.34
CA TYR A 216 18.13 1.51 -9.25
C TYR A 216 17.92 0.12 -9.83
N ILE A 217 17.49 -0.82 -8.98
CA ILE A 217 17.26 -2.21 -9.32
C ILE A 217 15.74 -2.43 -9.32
N SER A 218 15.22 -2.85 -10.46
CA SER A 218 13.79 -3.10 -10.67
C SER A 218 13.52 -4.52 -11.10
N GLY A 219 12.30 -5.00 -10.91
CA GLY A 219 11.84 -6.28 -11.46
C GLY A 219 10.68 -6.84 -10.67
N VAL A 220 9.98 -7.82 -11.24
CA VAL A 220 8.85 -8.48 -10.57
C VAL A 220 9.30 -9.18 -9.27
N PRO A 221 8.41 -9.37 -8.28
CA PRO A 221 8.75 -10.12 -7.08
C PRO A 221 9.22 -11.54 -7.43
N GLY A 222 10.13 -12.09 -6.61
CA GLY A 222 10.60 -13.47 -6.80
C GLY A 222 11.71 -13.67 -7.83
N THR A 223 12.24 -12.59 -8.43
CA THR A 223 13.38 -12.66 -9.38
C THR A 223 14.77 -12.70 -8.75
N GLY A 224 14.87 -12.70 -7.41
CA GLY A 224 16.15 -12.83 -6.71
C GLY A 224 16.88 -11.52 -6.39
N LYS A 225 16.30 -10.34 -6.68
CA LYS A 225 16.92 -9.00 -6.45
C LYS A 225 17.62 -8.86 -5.09
N THR A 226 16.87 -8.99 -4.00
CA THR A 226 17.39 -8.85 -2.63
C THR A 226 18.48 -9.89 -2.35
N ALA A 227 18.28 -11.14 -2.77
CA ALA A 227 19.24 -12.21 -2.55
C ALA A 227 20.58 -11.96 -3.29
N THR A 228 20.53 -11.52 -4.54
CA THR A 228 21.73 -11.17 -5.33
C THR A 228 22.48 -10.00 -4.71
N VAL A 229 21.79 -8.95 -4.26
CA VAL A 229 22.45 -7.80 -3.61
C VAL A 229 23.11 -8.21 -2.29
N HIS A 230 22.43 -9.01 -1.46
CA HIS A 230 23.03 -9.51 -0.22
C HIS A 230 24.28 -10.38 -0.47
N GLU A 231 24.25 -11.21 -1.51
CA GLU A 231 25.41 -12.02 -1.88
C GLU A 231 26.59 -11.14 -2.36
N VAL A 232 26.33 -10.12 -3.18
CA VAL A 232 27.35 -9.13 -3.58
C VAL A 232 27.96 -8.45 -2.36
N MET A 233 27.13 -8.02 -1.40
CA MET A 233 27.62 -7.38 -0.17
C MET A 233 28.45 -8.32 0.69
N ARG A 234 28.09 -9.60 0.75
CA ARG A 234 28.87 -10.63 1.47
C ARG A 234 30.25 -10.80 0.85
N CYS A 235 30.35 -10.85 -0.48
CA CYS A 235 31.62 -10.93 -1.19
C CYS A 235 32.47 -9.67 -1.01
N LEU A 236 31.87 -8.48 -1.13
CA LEU A 236 32.59 -7.21 -0.92
C LEU A 236 33.06 -7.05 0.53
N GLN A 237 32.26 -7.45 1.51
CA GLN A 237 32.68 -7.44 2.91
C GLN A 237 33.87 -8.37 3.13
N HIS A 238 33.86 -9.56 2.51
CA HIS A 238 34.98 -10.48 2.55
C HIS A 238 36.25 -9.88 1.90
N ALA A 239 36.11 -9.22 0.75
CA ALA A 239 37.23 -8.52 0.10
C ALA A 239 37.78 -7.36 0.95
N ALA A 240 36.91 -6.67 1.69
CA ALA A 240 37.34 -5.64 2.66
C ALA A 240 38.08 -6.24 3.86
N ASP A 241 37.66 -7.42 4.34
CA ASP A 241 38.32 -8.13 5.45
C ASP A 241 39.72 -8.65 5.06
N VAL A 242 39.95 -8.90 3.77
CA VAL A 242 41.24 -9.32 3.19
C VAL A 242 42.09 -8.11 2.73
N ASP A 243 41.65 -6.88 3.03
CA ASP A 243 42.30 -5.62 2.66
C ASP A 243 42.47 -5.41 1.13
N GLU A 244 41.66 -6.06 0.28
CA GLU A 244 41.65 -5.82 -1.17
C GLU A 244 40.95 -4.51 -1.54
N ILE A 245 39.89 -4.15 -0.80
CA ILE A 245 39.14 -2.90 -0.96
C ILE A 245 39.08 -2.11 0.34
N PRO A 246 38.92 -0.77 0.28
CA PRO A 246 38.77 0.05 1.48
C PRO A 246 37.57 -0.39 2.34
N PRO A 247 37.67 -0.29 3.69
CA PRO A 247 36.58 -0.62 4.58
C PRO A 247 35.39 0.33 4.35
N PHE A 248 34.18 -0.23 4.43
CA PHE A 248 32.93 0.49 4.23
C PHE A 248 31.86 0.03 5.22
N HIS A 249 30.88 0.89 5.48
CA HIS A 249 29.74 0.57 6.33
C HIS A 249 28.55 0.14 5.47
N PHE A 250 28.06 -1.09 5.64
CA PHE A 250 26.84 -1.58 5.00
C PHE A 250 25.60 -1.35 5.87
N ILE A 251 24.57 -0.75 5.28
CA ILE A 251 23.30 -0.43 5.94
C ILE A 251 22.14 -0.87 5.07
N GLU A 252 21.27 -1.72 5.62
CA GLU A 252 20.02 -2.12 4.97
C GLU A 252 18.81 -1.47 5.64
N ILE A 253 17.90 -0.92 4.85
CA ILE A 253 16.56 -0.52 5.27
C ILE A 253 15.52 -1.22 4.37
N ASN A 254 14.38 -1.61 4.94
CA ASN A 254 13.31 -2.24 4.21
C ASN A 254 12.00 -1.46 4.43
N GLY A 255 11.34 -1.05 3.33
CA GLY A 255 10.10 -0.30 3.32
C GLY A 255 8.97 -0.95 4.13
N MET A 256 8.79 -2.27 4.06
CA MET A 256 7.75 -3.02 4.79
C MET A 256 7.95 -3.02 6.30
N LYS A 257 9.18 -2.84 6.78
CA LYS A 257 9.47 -2.82 8.22
C LYS A 257 9.11 -1.48 8.88
N MET A 258 8.63 -0.50 8.11
CA MET A 258 8.34 0.86 8.57
C MET A 258 6.86 1.20 8.38
N THR A 259 6.25 1.83 9.38
CA THR A 259 4.84 2.26 9.29
C THR A 259 4.70 3.62 8.60
N ASP A 260 5.73 4.46 8.70
CA ASP A 260 5.77 5.79 8.11
C ASP A 260 7.09 5.99 7.36
N PRO A 261 7.08 6.52 6.13
CA PRO A 261 8.30 6.68 5.32
C PRO A 261 9.39 7.53 5.97
N HIS A 262 9.05 8.50 6.84
CA HIS A 262 10.05 9.33 7.52
C HIS A 262 10.85 8.53 8.57
N GLN A 263 10.36 7.36 9.00
CA GLN A 263 11.13 6.46 9.88
C GLN A 263 12.40 5.94 9.21
N ALA A 264 12.52 6.00 7.87
CA ALA A 264 13.74 5.65 7.16
C ALA A 264 14.94 6.45 7.69
N TYR A 265 14.78 7.74 7.95
CA TYR A 265 15.85 8.58 8.50
C TYR A 265 16.30 8.13 9.89
N VAL A 266 15.36 7.73 10.73
CA VAL A 266 15.65 7.25 12.09
C VAL A 266 16.44 5.94 12.02
N GLN A 267 16.03 5.01 11.16
CA GLN A 267 16.73 3.73 10.97
C GLN A 267 18.14 3.91 10.41
N ILE A 268 18.31 4.77 9.39
CA ILE A 268 19.63 5.07 8.81
C ILE A 268 20.54 5.69 9.88
N LEU A 269 20.05 6.70 10.61
CA LEU A 269 20.84 7.37 11.65
C LEU A 269 21.23 6.40 12.78
N GLN A 270 20.28 5.57 13.22
CA GLN A 270 20.52 4.58 14.26
C GLN A 270 21.59 3.56 13.85
N LYS A 271 21.57 3.10 12.60
CA LYS A 271 22.58 2.16 12.08
C LYS A 271 23.95 2.82 11.88
N LEU A 272 24.00 4.12 11.56
CA LEU A 272 25.25 4.86 11.38
C LEU A 272 25.92 5.29 12.70
N THR A 273 25.13 5.68 13.70
CA THR A 273 25.62 6.38 14.90
C THR A 273 25.25 5.71 16.21
N GLY A 274 24.34 4.72 16.19
CA GLY A 274 23.73 4.14 17.37
C GLY A 274 22.68 5.02 18.05
N GLN A 275 22.52 6.27 17.64
CA GLN A 275 21.61 7.22 18.27
C GLN A 275 20.20 7.19 17.65
N LYS A 276 19.19 7.37 18.49
CA LYS A 276 17.80 7.55 18.05
C LYS A 276 17.42 9.01 18.17
N ALA A 277 16.76 9.52 17.13
CA ALA A 277 16.25 10.88 17.05
C ALA A 277 14.84 10.87 16.46
N THR A 278 14.13 12.00 16.58
CA THR A 278 12.89 12.23 15.81
C THR A 278 13.22 12.30 14.31
N ALA A 279 12.26 11.98 13.45
CA ALA A 279 12.51 11.85 12.02
C ALA A 279 13.06 13.15 11.37
N ASP A 280 12.52 14.31 11.74
CA ASP A 280 12.99 15.61 11.22
C ASP A 280 14.42 15.92 11.70
N HIS A 281 14.71 15.63 12.97
CA HIS A 281 16.06 15.81 13.51
C HIS A 281 17.05 14.84 12.86
N ALA A 282 16.64 13.59 12.65
CA ALA A 282 17.44 12.59 11.97
C ALA A 282 17.75 13.00 10.52
N ALA A 283 16.76 13.53 9.79
CA ALA A 283 16.97 14.06 8.45
C ALA A 283 18.01 15.18 8.44
N ALA A 284 17.89 16.16 9.35
CA ALA A 284 18.85 17.27 9.46
C ALA A 284 20.28 16.81 9.83
N LEU A 285 20.42 15.79 10.68
CA LEU A 285 21.72 15.20 11.04
C LEU A 285 22.36 14.45 9.86
N LEU A 286 21.58 13.65 9.14
CA LEU A 286 22.02 12.94 7.94
C LEU A 286 22.43 13.92 6.84
N GLU A 287 21.61 14.93 6.61
CA GLU A 287 21.86 16.04 5.68
C GLU A 287 23.22 16.72 5.97
N LYS A 288 23.46 17.09 7.24
CA LYS A 288 24.74 17.68 7.67
C LYS A 288 25.91 16.72 7.48
N ARG A 289 25.73 15.43 7.78
CA ARG A 289 26.77 14.39 7.63
C ARG A 289 27.13 14.16 6.16
N PHE A 290 26.17 14.15 5.25
CA PHE A 290 26.42 13.90 3.82
C PHE A 290 26.85 15.15 3.04
N SER A 291 26.51 16.35 3.50
CA SER A 291 27.00 17.61 2.92
C SER A 291 28.41 17.99 3.34
N ASN A 292 28.75 17.82 4.62
CA ASN A 292 30.01 18.33 5.14
C ASN A 292 31.16 17.35 4.91
N ALA A 293 32.34 17.89 4.59
CA ALA A 293 33.58 17.13 4.58
C ALA A 293 33.97 16.76 6.02
N ALA A 294 34.30 15.50 6.24
CA ALA A 294 34.87 15.02 7.49
C ALA A 294 36.16 14.25 7.18
N PRO A 295 37.27 14.53 7.89
CA PRO A 295 38.49 13.75 7.75
C PRO A 295 38.21 12.30 8.17
N ARG A 296 38.71 11.32 7.40
CA ARG A 296 38.49 9.86 7.60
C ARG A 296 37.03 9.40 7.52
N LYS A 297 36.21 10.05 6.71
CA LYS A 297 34.85 9.56 6.43
C LYS A 297 34.91 8.26 5.61
N GLU A 298 34.49 7.15 6.21
CA GLU A 298 34.34 5.88 5.53
C GLU A 298 33.18 5.92 4.53
N THR A 299 33.28 5.11 3.48
CA THR A 299 32.21 4.96 2.48
C THR A 299 31.04 4.23 3.13
N THR A 300 29.82 4.72 2.92
CA THR A 300 28.60 4.07 3.38
C THR A 300 27.87 3.49 2.18
N VAL A 301 27.51 2.21 2.24
CA VAL A 301 26.65 1.57 1.24
C VAL A 301 25.27 1.34 1.86
N LEU A 302 24.28 2.05 1.34
CA LEU A 302 22.89 2.02 1.80
C LEU A 302 22.03 1.22 0.82
N LEU A 303 21.54 0.07 1.27
CA LEU A 303 20.51 -0.71 0.58
C LEU A 303 19.12 -0.29 1.07
N VAL A 304 18.27 0.12 0.13
CA VAL A 304 16.86 0.44 0.35
C VAL A 304 16.00 -0.57 -0.38
N ASP A 305 15.49 -1.56 0.34
CA ASP A 305 14.58 -2.58 -0.20
C ASP A 305 13.12 -2.12 -0.11
N GLU A 306 12.31 -2.53 -1.09
CA GLU A 306 10.91 -2.12 -1.26
C GLU A 306 10.72 -0.59 -1.22
N LEU A 307 11.48 0.12 -2.06
CA LEU A 307 11.46 1.59 -2.15
C LEU A 307 10.08 2.14 -2.54
N ASP A 308 9.29 1.38 -3.29
CA ASP A 308 7.92 1.71 -3.70
C ASP A 308 6.98 2.01 -2.51
N LEU A 309 7.28 1.47 -1.33
CA LEU A 309 6.53 1.74 -0.10
C LEU A 309 6.89 3.07 0.57
N LEU A 310 8.04 3.65 0.25
CA LEU A 310 8.43 4.98 0.71
C LEU A 310 7.79 6.11 -0.12
N TRP A 311 6.89 5.73 -1.05
CA TRP A 311 6.13 6.65 -1.88
C TRP A 311 5.18 7.52 -1.06
N THR A 312 5.32 8.84 -1.17
CA THR A 312 4.38 9.81 -0.61
C THR A 312 4.09 10.90 -1.64
N ARG A 313 2.96 11.60 -1.50
CA ARG A 313 2.60 12.72 -2.40
C ARG A 313 3.66 13.83 -2.42
N LYS A 314 4.31 14.08 -1.28
CA LYS A 314 5.38 15.10 -1.15
C LYS A 314 6.76 14.59 -1.61
N GLN A 315 6.96 13.26 -1.63
CA GLN A 315 8.18 12.59 -2.13
C GLN A 315 9.52 12.97 -1.46
N ASN A 316 9.49 13.73 -0.36
CA ASN A 316 10.70 14.24 0.30
C ASN A 316 11.72 13.14 0.66
N VAL A 317 11.24 11.98 1.12
CA VAL A 317 12.11 10.87 1.56
C VAL A 317 12.96 10.34 0.41
N MET A 318 12.32 9.96 -0.69
CA MET A 318 13.04 9.45 -1.86
C MET A 318 13.96 10.52 -2.45
N TYR A 319 13.47 11.76 -2.58
CA TYR A 319 14.30 12.85 -3.09
C TYR A 319 15.62 12.99 -2.33
N ASN A 320 15.56 13.05 -0.99
CA ASN A 320 16.75 13.16 -0.15
C ASN A 320 17.69 11.94 -0.31
N LEU A 321 17.14 10.72 -0.35
CA LEU A 321 17.93 9.50 -0.51
C LEU A 321 18.72 9.48 -1.83
N PHE A 322 18.15 10.03 -2.90
CA PHE A 322 18.82 10.11 -4.20
C PHE A 322 19.66 11.38 -4.40
N ASP A 323 19.39 12.45 -3.66
CA ASP A 323 20.19 13.68 -3.69
C ASP A 323 21.50 13.53 -2.91
N TRP A 324 21.49 12.86 -1.75
CA TRP A 324 22.67 12.71 -0.89
C TRP A 324 23.90 12.14 -1.61
N PRO A 325 23.83 11.05 -2.40
CA PRO A 325 24.98 10.51 -3.13
C PRO A 325 25.61 11.48 -4.12
N THR A 326 24.86 12.48 -4.59
CA THR A 326 25.33 13.43 -5.61
C THR A 326 26.25 14.51 -5.03
N ARG A 327 26.33 14.62 -3.71
CA ARG A 327 27.16 15.61 -3.03
C ARG A 327 28.60 15.16 -3.02
N ARG A 328 29.51 16.10 -3.32
CA ARG A 328 30.95 15.85 -3.46
C ARG A 328 31.60 15.16 -2.26
N HIS A 329 31.07 15.38 -1.05
CA HIS A 329 31.64 14.86 0.20
C HIS A 329 30.80 13.74 0.84
N ALA A 330 29.77 13.23 0.17
CA ALA A 330 28.84 12.28 0.77
C ALA A 330 29.45 10.90 1.01
N ARG A 331 30.34 10.41 0.13
CA ARG A 331 30.87 9.02 0.14
C ARG A 331 29.76 8.00 0.42
N LEU A 332 28.63 8.16 -0.26
CA LEU A 332 27.41 7.38 -0.04
C LEU A 332 27.03 6.70 -1.35
N VAL A 333 26.95 5.37 -1.32
CA VAL A 333 26.46 4.54 -2.41
C VAL A 333 25.07 4.05 -2.03
N VAL A 334 24.06 4.36 -2.86
CA VAL A 334 22.67 3.97 -2.61
C VAL A 334 22.25 2.91 -3.61
N LEU A 335 21.94 1.71 -3.12
CA LEU A 335 21.28 0.67 -3.89
C LEU A 335 19.80 0.68 -3.54
N THR A 336 18.95 0.79 -4.54
CA THR A 336 17.50 0.81 -4.34
C THR A 336 16.86 -0.34 -5.08
N ILE A 337 15.99 -1.08 -4.40
CA ILE A 337 15.23 -2.19 -4.96
C ILE A 337 13.74 -1.81 -4.95
N ALA A 338 13.08 -2.00 -6.09
CA ALA A 338 11.64 -1.80 -6.22
C ALA A 338 11.03 -2.82 -7.19
N ASN A 339 9.70 -2.94 -7.14
CA ASN A 339 8.97 -3.88 -8.00
C ASN A 339 8.63 -3.31 -9.38
N THR A 340 8.65 -1.99 -9.54
CA THR A 340 8.24 -1.31 -10.78
C THR A 340 9.44 -0.74 -11.52
N MET A 341 9.40 -0.75 -12.86
CA MET A 341 10.47 -0.15 -13.68
C MET A 341 10.35 1.39 -13.73
N ASP A 342 9.12 1.89 -13.73
CA ASP A 342 8.81 3.28 -14.00
C ASP A 342 8.87 4.20 -12.77
N LEU A 343 9.20 3.65 -11.60
CA LEU A 343 9.19 4.41 -10.34
C LEU A 343 10.04 5.69 -10.45
N PRO A 344 11.24 5.71 -11.05
CA PRO A 344 12.03 6.94 -11.12
C PRO A 344 11.45 7.98 -12.10
N GLU A 345 10.77 7.55 -13.16
CA GLU A 345 10.28 8.43 -14.24
C GLU A 345 8.94 9.10 -13.92
N ARG A 346 8.03 8.37 -13.26
CA ARG A 346 6.70 8.88 -12.92
C ARG A 346 6.70 9.91 -11.78
N ILE A 347 7.84 10.08 -11.15
CA ILE A 347 7.91 10.49 -9.75
C ILE A 347 8.90 11.61 -9.59
N MET A 348 10.12 11.43 -10.10
CA MET A 348 11.22 12.31 -9.72
C MET A 348 11.21 13.56 -10.59
N ILE A 349 11.50 14.70 -9.97
CA ILE A 349 11.83 15.93 -10.69
C ILE A 349 12.93 15.61 -11.72
N ASN A 350 12.77 16.06 -12.97
CA ASN A 350 13.62 15.76 -14.14
C ASN A 350 15.15 15.79 -13.87
N ARG A 351 15.61 16.56 -12.87
CA ARG A 351 17.02 16.64 -12.44
C ARG A 351 17.58 15.35 -11.83
N VAL A 352 16.78 14.60 -11.06
CA VAL A 352 17.24 13.37 -10.39
C VAL A 352 17.03 12.15 -11.28
N ALA A 353 15.91 12.11 -12.04
CA ALA A 353 15.64 11.08 -13.03
C ALA A 353 16.72 11.01 -14.12
N SER A 354 17.24 12.16 -14.58
CA SER A 354 18.31 12.22 -15.59
C SER A 354 19.63 11.57 -15.11
N ARG A 355 19.95 11.66 -13.81
CA ARG A 355 21.17 11.07 -13.23
C ARG A 355 21.00 9.58 -12.93
N LEU A 356 19.82 9.21 -12.43
CA LEU A 356 19.43 7.81 -12.21
C LEU A 356 19.15 7.04 -13.50
N GLY A 357 19.00 7.74 -14.64
CA GLY A 357 18.71 7.12 -15.93
C GLY A 357 19.85 6.23 -16.47
N LEU A 358 21.09 6.48 -16.04
CA LEU A 358 22.29 5.81 -16.57
C LEU A 358 22.67 4.53 -15.81
N THR A 359 22.20 4.35 -14.58
CA THR A 359 22.60 3.25 -13.67
C THR A 359 21.38 2.44 -13.21
N ARG A 360 20.50 2.11 -14.16
CA ARG A 360 19.32 1.27 -13.92
C ARG A 360 19.61 -0.17 -14.32
N MET A 361 19.20 -1.09 -13.46
CA MET A 361 19.25 -2.52 -13.71
C MET A 361 17.84 -3.10 -13.62
N SER A 362 17.50 -3.96 -14.58
CA SER A 362 16.21 -4.65 -14.60
C SER A 362 16.40 -6.16 -14.48
N PHE A 363 15.80 -6.75 -13.45
CA PHE A 363 15.75 -8.18 -13.23
C PHE A 363 14.53 -8.72 -13.97
N GLN A 364 14.80 -9.34 -15.12
CA GLN A 364 13.76 -9.98 -15.93
C GLN A 364 13.18 -11.21 -15.21
N PRO A 365 11.90 -11.56 -15.43
CA PRO A 365 11.34 -12.82 -14.95
C PRO A 365 12.19 -14.02 -15.39
N TYR A 366 12.25 -15.07 -14.56
CA TYR A 366 13.06 -16.24 -14.90
C TYR A 366 12.47 -17.00 -16.10
N SER A 367 13.34 -17.35 -17.05
CA SER A 367 12.99 -18.28 -18.13
C SER A 367 12.83 -19.71 -17.60
N PHE A 368 12.17 -20.57 -18.38
CA PHE A 368 11.96 -21.97 -17.98
C PHE A 368 13.29 -22.70 -17.70
N LYS A 369 14.35 -22.42 -18.47
CA LYS A 369 15.67 -23.05 -18.28
C LYS A 369 16.31 -22.61 -16.97
N GLN A 370 16.21 -21.33 -16.65
CA GLN A 370 16.74 -20.78 -15.40
C GLN A 370 15.98 -21.34 -14.20
N LEU A 371 14.65 -21.41 -14.25
CA LEU A 371 13.86 -22.03 -13.19
C LEU A 371 14.21 -23.50 -12.97
N GLN A 372 14.38 -24.27 -14.06
CA GLN A 372 14.80 -25.67 -13.98
C GLN A 372 16.17 -25.80 -13.31
N GLN A 373 17.15 -24.97 -13.72
CA GLN A 373 18.48 -24.96 -13.15
C GLN A 373 18.48 -24.58 -11.67
N ILE A 374 17.64 -23.61 -11.26
CA ILE A 374 17.47 -23.23 -9.85
C ILE A 374 16.98 -24.42 -9.04
N ILE A 375 15.93 -25.13 -9.50
CA ILE A 375 15.41 -26.30 -8.77
C ILE A 375 16.46 -27.41 -8.69
N MET A 376 17.15 -27.70 -9.80
CA MET A 376 18.20 -28.72 -9.84
C MET A 376 19.38 -28.39 -8.91
N SER A 377 19.78 -27.11 -8.86
CA SER A 377 20.81 -26.62 -7.94
C SER A 377 20.40 -26.83 -6.48
N ARG A 378 19.14 -26.53 -6.12
CA ARG A 378 18.61 -26.75 -4.76
C ARG A 378 18.55 -28.22 -4.37
N LEU A 379 18.19 -29.09 -5.29
CA LEU A 379 18.14 -30.52 -5.03
C LEU A 379 19.54 -31.13 -4.84
N ASN A 380 20.62 -30.48 -5.30
CA ASN A 380 22.02 -30.88 -5.11
C ASN A 380 22.23 -32.39 -5.23
N LYS A 381 21.84 -32.94 -6.39
CA LYS A 381 21.92 -34.37 -6.78
C LYS A 381 21.01 -35.34 -6.01
N VAL A 382 20.09 -34.85 -5.16
CA VAL A 382 19.02 -35.68 -4.59
C VAL A 382 18.05 -36.07 -5.70
N LYS A 383 18.00 -37.38 -6.01
CA LYS A 383 17.06 -37.95 -6.97
C LYS A 383 15.69 -38.13 -6.32
N ALA A 384 15.01 -37.03 -6.02
CA ALA A 384 13.64 -37.04 -5.51
C ALA A 384 12.58 -36.83 -6.61
N PHE A 385 12.97 -36.27 -7.75
CA PHE A 385 12.06 -35.87 -8.83
C PHE A 385 12.44 -36.50 -10.16
N GLU A 386 11.44 -36.81 -10.97
CA GLU A 386 11.61 -37.10 -12.39
C GLU A 386 11.98 -35.83 -13.17
N GLN A 387 12.83 -35.96 -14.19
CA GLN A 387 13.27 -34.83 -15.01
C GLN A 387 12.10 -34.18 -15.76
N ASP A 388 11.16 -34.98 -16.26
CA ASP A 388 9.98 -34.50 -16.97
C ASP A 388 9.06 -33.69 -16.04
N ALA A 389 8.93 -34.12 -14.78
CA ALA A 389 8.17 -33.41 -13.75
C ALA A 389 8.76 -32.03 -13.47
N LEU A 390 10.08 -31.92 -13.31
CA LEU A 390 10.77 -30.63 -13.13
C LEU A 390 10.60 -29.72 -14.35
N GLN A 391 10.63 -30.29 -15.55
CA GLN A 391 10.44 -29.53 -16.79
C GLN A 391 9.01 -29.00 -16.90
N LEU A 392 8.01 -29.78 -16.51
CA LEU A 392 6.60 -29.38 -16.49
C LEU A 392 6.39 -28.17 -15.55
N VAL A 393 6.87 -28.26 -14.30
CA VAL A 393 6.76 -27.16 -13.33
C VAL A 393 7.42 -25.90 -13.88
N SER A 394 8.66 -26.02 -14.35
CA SER A 394 9.46 -24.89 -14.82
C SER A 394 8.80 -24.18 -16.01
N ARG A 395 8.27 -24.94 -16.99
CA ARG A 395 7.56 -24.37 -18.14
C ARG A 395 6.25 -23.69 -17.74
N LYS A 396 5.45 -24.32 -16.87
CA LYS A 396 4.16 -23.77 -16.43
C LYS A 396 4.35 -22.47 -15.65
N VAL A 397 5.31 -22.41 -14.73
CA VAL A 397 5.58 -21.21 -13.91
C VAL A 397 6.20 -20.09 -14.74
N ALA A 398 7.12 -20.40 -15.65
CA ALA A 398 7.72 -19.42 -16.56
C ALA A 398 6.66 -18.75 -17.46
N ALA A 399 5.68 -19.52 -17.94
CA ALA A 399 4.61 -18.99 -18.78
C ALA A 399 3.64 -18.06 -18.03
N LEU A 400 3.47 -18.25 -16.71
CA LEU A 400 2.51 -17.49 -15.90
C LEU A 400 3.11 -16.30 -15.18
N SER A 401 4.31 -16.42 -14.62
CA SER A 401 4.89 -15.39 -13.72
C SER A 401 6.40 -15.29 -13.76
N GLY A 402 7.12 -16.41 -13.91
CA GLY A 402 8.58 -16.42 -13.82
C GLY A 402 9.13 -16.17 -12.40
N ASP A 403 8.33 -16.45 -11.36
CA ASP A 403 8.68 -16.32 -9.94
C ASP A 403 9.30 -17.63 -9.42
N ALA A 404 10.54 -17.56 -8.91
CA ALA A 404 11.24 -18.71 -8.36
C ALA A 404 10.62 -19.25 -7.06
N ARG A 405 10.00 -18.38 -6.23
CA ARG A 405 9.35 -18.79 -4.97
C ARG A 405 8.17 -19.71 -5.26
N ARG A 406 7.30 -19.29 -6.18
CA ARG A 406 6.15 -20.10 -6.65
C ARG A 406 6.61 -21.45 -7.20
N CYS A 407 7.70 -21.45 -7.98
CA CYS A 407 8.27 -22.66 -8.55
C CYS A 407 8.69 -23.66 -7.46
N LEU A 408 9.42 -23.19 -6.44
CA LEU A 408 9.87 -24.01 -5.32
C LEU A 408 8.69 -24.49 -4.45
N ASP A 409 7.68 -23.64 -4.23
CA ASP A 409 6.48 -24.02 -3.47
C ASP A 409 5.66 -25.12 -4.16
N ILE A 410 5.55 -25.09 -5.49
CA ILE A 410 4.90 -26.17 -6.26
C ILE A 410 5.66 -27.48 -6.11
N CYS A 411 6.99 -27.45 -6.24
CA CYS A 411 7.81 -28.65 -6.02
C CYS A 411 7.66 -29.18 -4.59
N ARG A 412 7.62 -28.28 -3.60
CA ARG A 412 7.42 -28.62 -2.19
C ARG A 412 6.06 -29.31 -2.00
N ARG A 413 5.00 -28.76 -2.58
CA ARG A 413 3.65 -29.33 -2.52
C ARG A 413 3.56 -30.69 -3.22
N ALA A 414 4.15 -30.83 -4.40
CA ALA A 414 4.21 -32.10 -5.12
C ALA A 414 4.97 -33.19 -4.33
N THR A 415 5.98 -32.80 -3.55
CA THR A 415 6.68 -33.71 -2.63
C THR A 415 5.76 -34.19 -1.50
N GLU A 416 4.96 -33.28 -0.92
CA GLU A 416 3.98 -33.62 0.12
C GLU A 416 2.90 -34.58 -0.40
N ILE A 417 2.38 -34.35 -1.60
CA ILE A 417 1.40 -35.24 -2.25
C ILE A 417 2.01 -36.63 -2.49
N CYS A 418 3.25 -36.66 -3.01
CA CYS A 418 3.96 -37.92 -3.23
C CYS A 418 4.22 -38.66 -1.92
N GLU A 419 4.54 -37.97 -0.82
CA GLU A 419 4.72 -38.57 0.50
C GLU A 419 3.42 -39.18 1.03
N HIS A 420 2.27 -38.54 0.80
CA HIS A 420 0.96 -39.09 1.16
C HIS A 420 0.61 -40.33 0.33
N SER A 421 0.88 -40.32 -0.97
CA SER A 421 0.64 -41.47 -1.86
C SER A 421 1.65 -42.60 -1.67
N ALA A 422 2.86 -42.31 -1.17
CA ALA A 422 3.89 -43.30 -0.85
C ALA A 422 3.59 -44.14 0.41
N ALA A 423 2.50 -43.82 1.13
CA ALA A 423 1.95 -44.73 2.12
C ALA A 423 1.43 -46.05 1.49
N ASP A 424 1.17 -46.05 0.18
CA ASP A 424 0.87 -47.26 -0.58
C ASP A 424 2.17 -47.98 -0.99
N PRO A 425 2.33 -49.27 -0.67
CA PRO A 425 3.58 -50.03 -0.87
C PRO A 425 3.98 -50.25 -2.34
N SER A 426 3.17 -49.81 -3.31
CA SER A 426 3.43 -49.92 -4.75
C SER A 426 3.94 -48.64 -5.41
N ALA A 427 3.98 -47.50 -4.70
CA ALA A 427 4.37 -46.23 -5.28
C ALA A 427 5.90 -46.07 -5.31
N SER A 428 6.43 -45.61 -6.45
CA SER A 428 7.84 -45.19 -6.51
C SER A 428 8.03 -44.00 -5.57
N GLY A 429 9.05 -44.01 -4.73
CA GLY A 429 9.39 -42.89 -3.83
C GLY A 429 9.93 -41.64 -4.56
N LEU A 430 9.55 -41.43 -5.82
CA LEU A 430 9.93 -40.32 -6.69
C LEU A 430 8.69 -39.51 -7.07
N VAL A 431 8.87 -38.19 -7.13
CA VAL A 431 7.84 -37.26 -7.57
C VAL A 431 7.73 -37.30 -9.09
N GLY A 432 6.67 -37.94 -9.59
CA GLY A 432 6.33 -37.98 -11.00
C GLY A 432 5.38 -36.87 -11.46
N MET A 433 4.98 -36.95 -12.74
CA MET A 433 4.14 -35.95 -13.42
C MET A 433 2.74 -35.81 -12.81
N SER A 434 2.12 -36.91 -12.36
CA SER A 434 0.79 -36.91 -11.75
C SER A 434 0.75 -36.05 -10.49
N HIS A 435 1.71 -36.24 -9.58
CA HIS A 435 1.82 -35.46 -8.33
C HIS A 435 2.02 -33.97 -8.60
N VAL A 436 2.78 -33.63 -9.65
CA VAL A 436 2.96 -32.25 -10.07
C VAL A 436 1.67 -31.66 -10.67
N MET A 437 0.95 -32.40 -11.51
CA MET A 437 -0.33 -31.93 -12.06
C MET A 437 -1.34 -31.67 -10.94
N GLU A 438 -1.44 -32.58 -9.97
CA GLU A 438 -2.28 -32.41 -8.80
C GLU A 438 -1.89 -31.17 -7.98
N ALA A 439 -0.59 -30.98 -7.70
CA ALA A 439 -0.11 -29.77 -7.02
C ALA A 439 -0.41 -28.48 -7.80
N LEU A 440 -0.27 -28.51 -9.13
CA LEU A 440 -0.57 -27.37 -9.99
C LEU A 440 -2.08 -27.05 -9.96
N ASP A 441 -2.94 -28.06 -10.02
CA ASP A 441 -4.38 -27.86 -9.98
C ASP A 441 -4.83 -27.36 -8.60
N GLU A 442 -4.28 -27.88 -7.49
CA GLU A 442 -4.54 -27.35 -6.16
C GLU A 442 -4.12 -25.88 -6.01
N MET A 443 -2.94 -25.51 -6.52
CA MET A 443 -2.37 -24.16 -6.33
C MET A 443 -2.93 -23.12 -7.31
N PHE A 444 -3.30 -23.52 -8.53
CA PHE A 444 -3.80 -22.60 -9.57
C PHE A 444 -5.31 -22.68 -9.77
N SER A 445 -6.03 -23.61 -9.14
CA SER A 445 -7.48 -23.65 -9.22
C SER A 445 -8.10 -22.36 -8.69
N SER A 446 -9.08 -21.84 -9.43
CA SER A 446 -9.83 -20.66 -9.00
C SER A 446 -10.71 -21.02 -7.81
N ALA A 447 -10.35 -20.50 -6.62
CA ALA A 447 -11.12 -20.71 -5.40
C ALA A 447 -12.59 -20.25 -5.54
N TYR A 448 -12.87 -19.28 -6.41
CA TYR A 448 -14.23 -18.82 -6.70
C TYR A 448 -15.07 -19.90 -7.38
N ILE A 449 -14.51 -20.62 -8.36
CA ILE A 449 -15.24 -21.69 -9.08
C ILE A 449 -15.55 -22.84 -8.12
N THR A 450 -14.57 -23.26 -7.32
CA THR A 450 -14.77 -24.31 -6.30
C THR A 450 -15.81 -23.88 -5.26
N ALA A 451 -15.77 -22.63 -4.79
CA ALA A 451 -16.75 -22.11 -3.86
C ALA A 451 -18.18 -22.10 -4.42
N ILE A 452 -18.35 -21.79 -5.71
CA ILE A 452 -19.66 -21.83 -6.38
C ILE A 452 -20.15 -23.28 -6.53
N LYS A 453 -19.26 -24.22 -6.90
CA LYS A 453 -19.60 -25.65 -6.99
C LYS A 453 -20.02 -26.24 -5.64
N CYS A 454 -19.38 -25.83 -4.55
CA CYS A 454 -19.72 -26.26 -3.19
C CYS A 454 -20.85 -25.46 -2.53
N ALA A 455 -21.38 -24.42 -3.19
CA ALA A 455 -22.47 -23.61 -2.64
C ALA A 455 -23.79 -24.39 -2.57
N SER A 456 -24.68 -24.01 -1.66
CA SER A 456 -26.00 -24.64 -1.56
C SER A 456 -26.84 -24.40 -2.82
N VAL A 457 -27.81 -25.28 -3.09
CA VAL A 457 -28.72 -25.14 -4.25
C VAL A 457 -29.39 -23.76 -4.29
N GLN A 458 -29.78 -23.22 -3.13
CA GLN A 458 -30.38 -21.89 -3.04
C GLN A 458 -29.38 -20.77 -3.40
N GLU A 459 -28.11 -20.90 -3.01
CA GLU A 459 -27.05 -19.95 -3.36
C GLU A 459 -26.71 -20.01 -4.85
N GLN A 460 -26.65 -21.21 -5.42
CA GLN A 460 -26.42 -21.42 -6.86
C GLN A 460 -27.57 -20.85 -7.70
N LEU A 461 -28.83 -21.08 -7.30
CA LEU A 461 -29.99 -20.49 -7.94
C LEU A 461 -30.02 -18.97 -7.81
N PHE A 462 -29.60 -18.43 -6.66
CA PHE A 462 -29.50 -16.99 -6.47
C PHE A 462 -28.46 -16.37 -7.40
N LEU A 463 -27.30 -17.03 -7.59
CA LEU A 463 -26.31 -16.59 -8.58
C LEU A 463 -26.86 -16.64 -10.01
N ARG A 464 -27.63 -17.68 -10.38
CA ARG A 464 -28.34 -17.73 -11.69
C ARG A 464 -29.34 -16.58 -11.84
N ALA A 465 -30.05 -16.24 -10.76
CA ALA A 465 -30.99 -15.12 -10.75
C ALA A 465 -30.30 -13.78 -10.97
N VAL A 466 -29.13 -13.56 -10.35
CA VAL A 466 -28.32 -12.35 -10.56
C VAL A 466 -27.92 -12.22 -12.03
N ILE A 467 -27.44 -13.30 -12.65
CA ILE A 467 -27.04 -13.30 -14.07
C ILE A 467 -28.23 -13.07 -14.99
N ALA A 468 -29.36 -13.73 -14.72
CA ALA A 468 -30.59 -13.53 -15.49
C ALA A 468 -31.05 -12.06 -15.44
N GLU A 469 -30.98 -11.44 -14.26
CA GLU A 469 -31.35 -10.04 -14.09
C GLU A 469 -30.36 -9.08 -14.76
N PHE A 470 -29.05 -9.37 -14.71
CA PHE A 470 -28.03 -8.57 -15.40
C PHE A 470 -28.20 -8.63 -16.92
N ARG A 471 -28.52 -9.80 -17.47
CA ARG A 471 -28.84 -9.97 -18.89
C ARG A 471 -30.12 -9.24 -19.28
N ARG A 472 -31.12 -9.24 -18.41
CA ARG A 472 -32.40 -8.56 -18.63
C ARG A 472 -32.27 -7.03 -18.62
N LEU A 473 -31.49 -6.49 -17.68
CA LEU A 473 -31.27 -5.05 -17.53
C LEU A 473 -30.17 -4.50 -18.45
N GLY A 474 -29.23 -5.35 -18.88
CA GLY A 474 -28.02 -4.92 -19.58
C GLY A 474 -27.05 -4.13 -18.69
N LEU A 475 -27.15 -4.30 -17.37
CA LEU A 475 -26.35 -3.59 -16.36
C LEU A 475 -25.61 -4.59 -15.47
N GLU A 476 -24.44 -4.19 -14.96
CA GLU A 476 -23.62 -5.00 -14.03
C GLU A 476 -24.00 -4.81 -12.55
N GLU A 477 -25.11 -4.10 -12.28
CA GLU A 477 -25.63 -3.85 -10.94
C GLU A 477 -27.15 -4.00 -10.96
N ALA A 478 -27.70 -4.70 -9.96
CA ALA A 478 -29.13 -4.83 -9.75
C ALA A 478 -29.48 -4.66 -8.27
N THR A 479 -30.72 -4.30 -7.98
CA THR A 479 -31.20 -4.27 -6.59
C THR A 479 -31.56 -5.67 -6.11
N PHE A 480 -31.42 -5.93 -4.81
CA PHE A 480 -31.81 -7.21 -4.20
C PHE A 480 -33.26 -7.58 -4.55
N GLN A 481 -34.20 -6.62 -4.51
CA GLN A 481 -35.59 -6.86 -4.87
C GLN A 481 -35.74 -7.43 -6.29
N GLN A 482 -35.05 -6.84 -7.27
CA GLN A 482 -35.09 -7.28 -8.67
C GLN A 482 -34.54 -8.71 -8.82
N VAL A 483 -33.38 -8.96 -8.21
CA VAL A 483 -32.75 -10.29 -8.20
C VAL A 483 -33.64 -11.32 -7.50
N PHE A 484 -34.26 -10.95 -6.37
CA PHE A 484 -35.09 -11.85 -5.58
C PHE A 484 -36.35 -12.29 -6.32
N VAL A 485 -36.96 -11.41 -7.12
CA VAL A 485 -38.09 -11.78 -8.00
C VAL A 485 -37.65 -12.84 -9.01
N GLN A 486 -36.47 -12.68 -9.64
CA GLN A 486 -35.93 -13.70 -10.54
C GLN A 486 -35.59 -15.00 -9.82
N HIS A 487 -35.05 -14.91 -8.60
CA HIS A 487 -34.73 -16.07 -7.77
C HIS A 487 -35.98 -16.88 -7.45
N GLN A 488 -37.07 -16.22 -7.06
CA GLN A 488 -38.35 -16.89 -6.81
C GLN A 488 -38.92 -17.53 -8.09
N ALA A 489 -38.78 -16.89 -9.24
CA ALA A 489 -39.18 -17.46 -10.52
C ALA A 489 -38.36 -18.72 -10.85
N LEU A 490 -37.04 -18.68 -10.68
CA LEU A 490 -36.16 -19.82 -10.92
C LEU A 490 -36.41 -20.98 -9.95
N CYS A 491 -36.65 -20.69 -8.66
CA CYS A 491 -37.02 -21.71 -7.69
C CYS A 491 -38.29 -22.47 -8.13
N ARG A 492 -39.30 -21.76 -8.63
CA ARG A 492 -40.55 -22.38 -9.13
C ARG A 492 -40.31 -23.24 -10.36
N VAL A 493 -39.46 -22.80 -11.28
CA VAL A 493 -39.11 -23.56 -12.50
C VAL A 493 -38.39 -24.86 -12.15
N GLU A 494 -37.51 -24.83 -11.16
CA GLU A 494 -36.74 -25.98 -10.68
C GLU A 494 -37.54 -26.86 -9.70
N GLY A 495 -38.84 -26.59 -9.50
CA GLY A 495 -39.73 -27.37 -8.63
C GLY A 495 -39.49 -27.16 -7.13
N LEU A 496 -38.73 -26.14 -6.73
CA LEU A 496 -38.44 -25.80 -5.34
C LEU A 496 -39.45 -24.80 -4.78
N GLN A 497 -39.72 -24.89 -3.48
CA GLN A 497 -40.55 -23.89 -2.80
C GLN A 497 -39.82 -22.52 -2.76
N PRO A 498 -40.52 -21.41 -3.08
CA PRO A 498 -39.90 -20.09 -3.05
C PRO A 498 -39.56 -19.70 -1.62
N VAL A 499 -38.30 -19.30 -1.40
CA VAL A 499 -37.79 -18.87 -0.10
C VAL A 499 -38.41 -17.53 0.35
N SER A 500 -38.41 -17.29 1.65
CA SER A 500 -38.81 -16.01 2.23
C SER A 500 -37.81 -14.90 1.92
N VAL A 501 -38.24 -13.64 2.01
CA VAL A 501 -37.36 -12.47 1.78
C VAL A 501 -36.18 -12.48 2.77
N SER A 502 -36.41 -12.87 4.02
CA SER A 502 -35.38 -12.95 5.05
C SER A 502 -34.33 -14.02 4.73
N GLU A 503 -34.75 -15.19 4.25
CA GLU A 503 -33.84 -16.26 3.83
C GLU A 503 -33.08 -15.88 2.56
N GLY A 504 -33.74 -15.27 1.58
CA GLY A 504 -33.09 -14.74 0.38
C GLY A 504 -32.05 -13.68 0.71
N LEU A 505 -32.33 -12.80 1.67
CA LEU A 505 -31.36 -11.82 2.14
C LEU A 505 -30.19 -12.48 2.87
N ALA A 506 -30.45 -13.52 3.67
CA ALA A 506 -29.40 -14.30 4.31
C ALA A 506 -28.49 -15.02 3.28
N VAL A 507 -29.07 -15.60 2.22
CA VAL A 507 -28.34 -16.17 1.08
C VAL A 507 -27.46 -15.11 0.42
N CYS A 508 -28.04 -13.95 0.12
CA CYS A 508 -27.31 -12.83 -0.47
C CYS A 508 -26.13 -12.39 0.41
N GLN A 509 -26.36 -12.24 1.72
CA GLN A 509 -25.32 -11.88 2.69
C GLN A 509 -24.21 -12.92 2.80
N ARG A 510 -24.52 -14.23 2.77
CA ARG A 510 -23.50 -15.29 2.76
C ARG A 510 -22.64 -15.25 1.51
N LEU A 511 -23.26 -15.12 0.34
CA LEU A 511 -22.56 -14.94 -0.93
C LEU A 511 -21.68 -13.67 -0.93
N GLY A 512 -22.16 -12.60 -0.29
CA GLY A 512 -21.39 -11.37 -0.07
C GLY A 512 -20.22 -11.54 0.90
N ALA A 513 -20.40 -12.32 1.97
CA ALA A 513 -19.36 -12.65 2.93
C ALA A 513 -18.23 -13.48 2.28
N CYS A 514 -18.58 -14.41 1.39
CA CYS A 514 -17.63 -15.18 0.57
C CYS A 514 -17.01 -14.37 -0.59
N ARG A 515 -17.33 -13.07 -0.72
CA ARG A 515 -16.87 -12.19 -1.80
C ARG A 515 -17.20 -12.72 -3.22
N LEU A 516 -18.25 -13.53 -3.36
CA LEU A 516 -18.82 -13.86 -4.67
C LEU A 516 -19.69 -12.70 -5.18
N LEU A 517 -20.34 -12.00 -4.25
CA LEU A 517 -21.09 -10.78 -4.50
C LEU A 517 -20.44 -9.58 -3.79
N LEU A 518 -20.47 -8.43 -4.44
CA LEU A 518 -20.19 -7.13 -3.84
C LEU A 518 -21.53 -6.50 -3.48
N LEU A 519 -21.73 -6.27 -2.18
CA LEU A 519 -22.96 -5.73 -1.63
C LEU A 519 -22.72 -4.34 -1.06
N GLU A 520 -23.62 -3.41 -1.33
CA GLU A 520 -23.58 -2.10 -0.66
C GLU A 520 -23.94 -2.21 0.82
N PRO A 521 -23.27 -1.47 1.73
CA PRO A 521 -23.66 -1.42 3.13
C PRO A 521 -24.95 -0.61 3.29
N SER A 522 -26.10 -1.27 3.19
CA SER A 522 -27.41 -0.63 3.29
C SER A 522 -28.13 -0.99 4.59
N ARG A 523 -28.75 0.01 5.24
CA ARG A 523 -29.73 -0.21 6.32
C ARG A 523 -31.07 -0.70 5.78
N LEU A 524 -31.33 -0.49 4.49
CA LEU A 524 -32.54 -0.92 3.79
C LEU A 524 -32.18 -2.13 2.93
N GLY A 525 -32.28 -3.33 3.52
CA GLY A 525 -31.82 -4.59 2.89
C GLY A 525 -32.46 -4.90 1.53
N VAL A 526 -33.69 -4.45 1.29
CA VAL A 526 -34.43 -4.73 0.04
C VAL A 526 -33.93 -3.91 -1.16
N LEU A 527 -33.47 -2.67 -0.92
CA LEU A 527 -32.93 -1.77 -1.94
C LEU A 527 -31.40 -1.86 -2.06
N GLN A 528 -30.79 -2.81 -1.36
CA GLN A 528 -29.37 -3.06 -1.42
C GLN A 528 -28.96 -3.40 -2.86
N ARG A 529 -27.93 -2.72 -3.36
CA ARG A 529 -27.39 -3.00 -4.70
C ARG A 529 -26.40 -4.16 -4.61
N VAL A 530 -26.48 -5.02 -5.61
CA VAL A 530 -25.72 -6.26 -5.74
C VAL A 530 -24.94 -6.19 -7.05
N ARG A 531 -23.63 -6.47 -6.96
CA ARG A 531 -22.74 -6.65 -8.10
C ARG A 531 -22.04 -8.02 -7.99
N LEU A 532 -21.74 -8.65 -9.13
CA LEU A 532 -20.90 -9.86 -9.15
C LEU A 532 -19.42 -9.48 -9.00
N ASN A 533 -18.69 -10.15 -8.11
CA ASN A 533 -17.23 -10.03 -8.00
C ASN A 533 -16.49 -10.99 -8.95
N VAL A 534 -17.20 -11.96 -9.51
CA VAL A 534 -16.70 -13.02 -10.40
C VAL A 534 -17.26 -12.79 -11.80
N SER A 535 -16.54 -13.20 -12.85
CA SER A 535 -17.03 -13.05 -14.22
C SER A 535 -18.32 -13.85 -14.43
N GLN A 536 -19.22 -13.35 -15.29
CA GLN A 536 -20.48 -14.06 -15.58
C GLN A 536 -20.20 -15.43 -16.21
N ASP A 537 -19.15 -15.54 -17.03
CA ASP A 537 -18.77 -16.78 -17.70
C ASP A 537 -18.25 -17.83 -16.70
N ASP A 538 -17.46 -17.44 -15.70
CA ASP A 538 -16.97 -18.35 -14.65
C ASP A 538 -18.12 -18.90 -13.80
N VAL A 539 -19.10 -18.05 -13.49
CA VAL A 539 -20.29 -18.49 -12.74
C VAL A 539 -21.13 -19.45 -13.58
N LEU A 540 -21.34 -19.15 -14.87
CA LEU A 540 -22.04 -20.07 -15.77
C LEU A 540 -21.28 -21.37 -15.98
N PHE A 541 -19.96 -21.32 -16.07
CA PHE A 541 -19.10 -22.50 -16.15
C PHE A 541 -19.21 -23.35 -14.88
N ALA A 542 -19.19 -22.73 -13.71
CA ALA A 542 -19.32 -23.42 -12.42
C ALA A 542 -20.71 -24.03 -12.20
N LEU A 543 -21.76 -23.42 -12.76
CA LEU A 543 -23.16 -23.80 -12.59
C LEU A 543 -23.74 -24.65 -13.74
N LYS A 544 -23.01 -24.80 -14.85
CA LYS A 544 -23.34 -25.82 -15.85
C LYS A 544 -23.11 -27.18 -15.19
N ALA A 545 -24.19 -27.97 -15.11
CA ALA A 545 -24.07 -29.38 -14.77
C ALA A 545 -23.17 -30.06 -15.81
N ASP A 546 -22.28 -30.92 -15.34
CA ASP A 546 -21.66 -31.94 -16.20
C ASP A 546 -22.73 -32.83 -16.83
#